data_AF-A0A8X6SCL3-F1
#
_entry.id   AF-A0A8X6SCL3-F1
#
_cell.length_a   1.000
_cell.length_b   1.000
_cell.length_c   1.000
_cell.angle_alpha   90.00
_cell.angle_beta   90.00
_cell.angle_gamma   90.00
#
_symmetry.space_group_name_H-M   'P 1'
#
loop_
_entity.id
_entity.type
_entity.pdbx_description
1 polymer ?
#
loop_
_entity_poly.entity_id
_entity_poly.type
_entity_poly.pdbx_seq_one_letter_code
_entity_poly.pdbx_strand_id
1 'polypeptide(L)'
;MSHSSCATIDLLKDTFGDRLISRFGAVNWPPRSCDLTPLDYFLWGYVKSFVYADKPQTLDHLEDNIHHVIADIRPQMLEKVFENWTSRLDYIRASRGSPMPEIIFKM
;
A
#
# COMPACT_ATOMS: atom_id res chain seq x y z
N MET A 1 -1.22 4.16 19.39
CA MET A 1 -0.80 5.47 18.83
C MET A 1 -1.32 5.54 17.41
N SER A 2 -1.89 6.68 16.99
CA SER A 2 -2.41 6.83 15.63
C SER A 2 -1.29 7.24 14.67
N HIS A 3 -1.44 6.93 13.38
CA HIS A 3 -0.46 7.26 12.34
C HIS A 3 -0.26 8.77 12.12
N SER A 4 -1.07 9.62 12.75
CA SER A 4 -1.04 11.08 12.58
C SER A 4 -0.96 11.86 13.90
N SER A 5 -0.68 11.21 15.04
CA SER A 5 -0.41 11.93 16.28
C SER A 5 0.92 12.69 16.20
N CYS A 6 0.99 13.87 16.82
CA CYS A 6 2.20 14.72 16.79
C CYS A 6 3.45 13.95 17.21
N ALA A 7 3.39 13.18 18.31
CA ALA A 7 4.51 12.36 18.76
C ALA A 7 5.03 11.37 17.70
N THR A 8 4.13 10.76 16.92
CA THR A 8 4.51 9.86 15.81
C THR A 8 5.14 10.64 14.67
N ILE A 9 4.58 11.81 14.34
CA ILE A 9 5.10 12.66 13.26
C ILE A 9 6.47 13.23 13.62
N ASP A 10 6.68 13.67 14.86
CA ASP A 10 7.95 14.22 15.33
C ASP A 10 9.05 13.16 15.33
N LEU A 11 8.74 11.93 15.78
CA LEU A 11 9.65 10.79 15.67
C LEU A 11 10.02 10.48 14.21
N LEU A 12 9.03 10.46 13.32
CA LEU A 12 9.26 10.18 11.90
C LEU A 12 10.03 11.31 11.21
N LYS A 13 9.80 12.57 11.60
CA LYS A 13 10.56 13.72 11.09
C LYS A 13 12.03 13.64 11.51
N ASP A 14 12.32 13.23 12.73
CA ASP A 14 13.70 13.03 13.20
C ASP A 14 14.43 11.98 12.35
N THR A 15 13.74 10.90 11.98
CA THR A 15 14.35 9.80 11.21
C THR A 15 14.43 10.09 9.70
N PHE A 16 13.38 10.67 9.12
CA PHE A 16 13.20 10.76 7.67
C PHE A 16 13.33 12.19 7.11
N GLY A 17 13.29 13.21 7.96
CA GLY A 17 13.35 14.62 7.57
C GLY A 17 12.23 14.99 6.59
N ASP A 18 12.61 15.69 5.52
CA ASP A 18 11.68 16.15 4.47
C ASP A 18 11.17 15.04 3.55
N ARG A 19 11.58 13.79 3.77
CA ARG A 19 11.10 12.63 3.00
C ARG A 19 9.80 12.04 3.58
N LEU A 20 9.25 12.65 4.63
CA LEU A 20 8.01 12.21 5.24
C LEU A 20 6.79 12.66 4.43
N ILE A 21 6.10 11.68 3.84
CA ILE A 21 4.81 11.85 3.19
C ILE A 21 3.70 11.61 4.22
N SER A 22 2.99 12.67 4.62
CA SER A 22 1.92 12.60 5.62
C SER A 22 1.08 13.87 5.59
N ARG A 23 -0.12 13.86 6.19
CA ARG A 23 -0.97 15.05 6.34
C ARG A 23 -0.24 16.23 7.01
N PHE A 24 0.71 15.93 7.90
CA PHE A 24 1.53 16.93 8.62
C PHE A 24 3.04 16.80 8.31
N GLY A 25 3.37 16.06 7.24
CA GLY A 25 4.74 15.89 6.74
C GLY A 25 5.14 16.99 5.74
N ALA A 26 6.37 16.93 5.25
CA ALA A 26 6.88 17.87 4.24
C ALA A 26 6.17 17.71 2.89
N VAL A 27 5.75 16.48 2.56
CA VAL A 27 4.91 16.18 1.39
C VAL A 27 3.50 15.86 1.87
N ASN A 28 2.55 16.73 1.51
CA ASN A 28 1.16 16.56 1.90
C ASN A 28 0.52 15.39 1.13
N TRP A 29 -0.08 14.45 1.85
CA TRP A 29 -0.78 13.31 1.28
C TRP A 29 -2.31 13.49 1.40
N PRO A 30 -3.07 13.35 0.31
CA PRO A 30 -4.51 13.57 0.36
C PRO A 30 -5.23 12.55 1.27
N PRO A 31 -6.36 12.94 1.88
CA PRO A 31 -7.23 11.98 2.56
C PRO A 31 -7.89 11.04 1.55
N ARG A 32 -8.10 9.76 1.93
CA ARG A 32 -8.76 8.73 1.11
C ARG A 32 -8.02 8.36 -0.18
N SER A 33 -6.70 8.30 -0.11
CA SER A 33 -5.84 7.92 -1.25
C SER A 33 -5.50 6.42 -1.28
N CYS A 34 -6.47 5.54 -1.00
CA CYS A 34 -6.25 4.09 -1.07
C CYS A 34 -5.78 3.66 -2.48
N ASP A 35 -6.22 4.36 -3.53
CA ASP A 35 -5.74 4.16 -4.90
C ASP A 35 -4.24 4.47 -5.09
N LEU A 36 -3.63 5.21 -4.17
CA LEU A 36 -2.21 5.59 -4.25
C LEU A 36 -1.33 4.82 -3.27
N THR A 37 -1.91 3.92 -2.46
CA THR A 37 -1.14 3.09 -1.53
C THR A 37 -1.01 1.68 -2.11
N PRO A 38 0.19 1.24 -2.53
CA PRO A 38 0.42 -0.11 -3.05
C PRO A 38 -0.07 -1.24 -2.13
N LEU A 39 -0.02 -1.01 -0.82
CA LEU A 39 -0.53 -1.97 0.15
C LEU A 39 -2.05 -2.15 0.02
N ASP A 40 -2.79 -1.06 -0.20
CA ASP A 40 -4.26 -1.04 -0.24
C ASP A 40 -4.80 -1.58 -1.56
N TYR A 41 -4.27 -1.12 -2.71
CA TYR A 41 -4.81 -1.54 -4.02
C TYR A 41 -4.24 -2.88 -4.51
N PHE A 42 -3.12 -3.35 -3.98
CA PHE A 42 -2.46 -4.57 -4.42
C PHE A 42 -2.26 -5.58 -3.28
N LEU A 43 -1.43 -5.25 -2.28
CA LEU A 43 -0.91 -6.26 -1.34
C LEU A 43 -2.03 -6.97 -0.58
N TRP A 44 -2.94 -6.22 0.05
CA TRP A 44 -3.95 -6.83 0.91
C TRP A 44 -4.96 -7.69 0.14
N GLY A 45 -5.33 -7.27 -1.07
CA GLY A 45 -6.19 -8.06 -1.96
C GLY A 45 -5.49 -9.34 -2.44
N TYR A 46 -4.23 -9.21 -2.85
CA TYR A 46 -3.39 -10.32 -3.30
C TYR A 46 -3.16 -11.33 -2.19
N VAL A 47 -2.61 -10.91 -1.05
CA VAL A 47 -2.29 -11.81 0.06
C VAL A 47 -3.53 -12.54 0.55
N LYS A 48 -4.65 -11.83 0.71
CA LYS A 48 -5.91 -12.44 1.16
C LYS A 48 -6.44 -13.51 0.19
N SER A 49 -6.23 -13.39 -1.12
CA SER A 49 -6.71 -14.41 -2.06
C SER A 49 -5.95 -15.74 -1.97
N PHE A 50 -4.73 -15.75 -1.44
CA PHE A 50 -3.92 -16.96 -1.28
C PHE A 50 -3.91 -17.48 0.17
N VAL A 51 -3.82 -16.59 1.16
CA VAL A 51 -3.69 -16.98 2.58
C VAL A 51 -4.86 -17.81 3.09
N TYR A 52 -6.07 -17.60 2.53
CA TYR A 52 -7.28 -18.33 2.92
C TYR A 52 -7.68 -19.46 1.96
N ALA A 53 -6.88 -19.75 0.93
CA ALA A 53 -7.24 -20.69 -0.14
C ALA A 53 -7.47 -22.12 0.38
N ASP A 54 -6.69 -22.54 1.37
CA ASP A 54 -6.72 -23.84 2.03
C ASP A 54 -7.54 -23.87 3.34
N LYS A 55 -8.18 -22.75 3.70
CA LYS A 55 -9.05 -22.59 4.88
C LYS A 55 -8.34 -22.96 6.19
N PRO A 56 -7.33 -22.17 6.62
CA PRO A 56 -6.59 -22.44 7.85
C PRO A 56 -7.53 -22.41 9.06
N GLN A 57 -7.36 -23.37 9.98
CA GLN A 57 -8.19 -23.52 11.19
C GLN A 57 -7.47 -23.07 12.47
N THR A 58 -6.19 -22.73 12.37
CA THR A 58 -5.34 -22.29 13.50
C THR A 58 -4.62 -21.00 13.14
N LEU A 59 -4.18 -20.27 14.17
CA LEU A 59 -3.38 -19.05 13.98
C LEU A 59 -2.02 -19.38 13.38
N ASP A 60 -1.36 -20.43 13.86
CA ASP A 60 -0.04 -20.86 13.36
C ASP A 60 -0.09 -21.13 11.84
N HIS A 61 -1.13 -21.83 11.37
CA HIS A 61 -1.28 -22.12 9.94
C HIS A 61 -1.55 -20.85 9.12
N LEU A 62 -2.32 -19.90 9.68
CA LEU A 62 -2.56 -18.62 9.04
C LEU A 62 -1.26 -17.79 8.94
N GLU A 63 -0.44 -17.79 10.00
CA GLU A 63 0.86 -17.12 10.02
C GLU A 63 1.82 -17.71 8.99
N ASP A 64 1.91 -19.05 8.93
CA ASP A 64 2.72 -19.76 7.94
C ASP A 64 2.30 -19.41 6.51
N ASN A 65 0.99 -19.38 6.23
CA ASN A 65 0.46 -18.99 4.93
C ASN A 65 0.81 -17.54 4.58
N ILE A 66 0.73 -16.61 5.53
CA ILE A 66 1.14 -15.21 5.32
C ILE A 66 2.63 -15.17 4.96
N HIS A 67 3.48 -15.86 5.71
CA HIS A 67 4.92 -15.90 5.44
C HIS A 67 5.23 -16.46 4.05
N HIS A 68 4.59 -17.56 3.67
CA HIS A 68 4.78 -18.19 2.37
C HIS A 68 4.35 -17.27 1.22
N VAL A 69 3.12 -16.73 1.29
CA VAL A 69 2.58 -15.87 0.23
C VAL A 69 3.40 -14.58 0.07
N ILE A 70 3.90 -14.00 1.17
CA ILE A 70 4.77 -12.82 1.13
C ILE A 70 6.13 -13.17 0.50
N ALA A 71 6.71 -14.32 0.85
CA ALA A 71 7.99 -14.78 0.27
C ALA A 71 7.90 -15.05 -1.23
N ASP A 72 6.72 -15.45 -1.71
CA ASP A 72 6.45 -15.72 -3.13
C ASP A 72 6.23 -14.45 -3.97
N ILE A 73 6.17 -13.27 -3.35
CA ILE A 73 6.07 -12.00 -4.09
C ILE A 73 7.39 -11.74 -4.80
N ARG A 74 7.37 -11.93 -6.12
CA ARG A 74 8.55 -11.75 -6.97
C ARG A 74 8.86 -10.26 -7.21
N PRO A 75 10.15 -9.89 -7.38
CA PRO A 75 10.54 -8.51 -7.70
C PRO A 75 9.82 -7.93 -8.93
N GLN A 76 9.58 -8.75 -9.97
CA GLN A 76 8.88 -8.30 -11.19
C GLN A 76 7.42 -7.92 -10.92
N MET A 77 6.80 -8.50 -9.89
CA MET A 77 5.44 -8.10 -9.48
C MET A 77 5.48 -6.72 -8.82
N LEU A 78 6.50 -6.48 -7.99
CA LEU A 78 6.70 -5.16 -7.36
C LEU A 78 7.01 -4.08 -8.41
N GLU A 79 7.81 -4.38 -9.42
CA GLU A 79 8.07 -3.46 -10.55
C GLU A 79 6.76 -3.01 -11.21
N LYS A 80 5.89 -3.95 -11.60
CA LYS A 80 4.56 -3.65 -12.16
C LYS A 80 3.70 -2.81 -11.20
N VAL A 81 3.80 -3.08 -9.89
CA VAL A 81 3.05 -2.32 -8.88
C VAL A 81 3.50 -0.86 -8.83
N PHE A 82 4.80 -0.59 -8.93
CA PHE A 82 5.34 0.78 -8.95
C PHE A 82 5.15 1.49 -10.29
N GLU A 83 5.20 0.78 -11.42
CA GLU A 83 4.80 1.32 -12.73
C GLU A 83 3.33 1.77 -12.72
N ASN A 84 2.47 0.93 -12.12
CA ASN A 84 1.06 1.26 -11.97
C ASN A 84 0.88 2.48 -11.04
N TRP A 85 1.62 2.56 -9.94
CA TRP A 85 1.58 3.72 -9.04
C TRP A 85 1.90 5.03 -9.78
N THR A 86 2.93 5.02 -10.62
CA THR A 86 3.30 6.18 -11.45
C THR A 86 2.17 6.57 -12.40
N SER A 87 1.57 5.59 -13.07
CA SER A 87 0.42 5.82 -13.96
C SER A 87 -0.80 6.39 -13.22
N ARG A 88 -1.04 5.96 -11.97
CA ARG A 88 -2.12 6.47 -11.13
C ARG A 88 -1.89 7.93 -10.72
N LEU A 89 -0.65 8.30 -10.40
CA LEU A 89 -0.29 9.68 -10.12
C LEU A 89 -0.52 10.58 -11.33
N ASP A 90 -0.10 10.16 -12.51
CA ASP A 90 -0.30 10.90 -13.76
C ASP A 90 -1.79 11.11 -14.05
N TYR A 91 -2.61 10.07 -13.86
CA TYR A 91 -4.06 10.17 -13.99
C TYR A 91 -4.66 11.20 -13.02
N ILE A 92 -4.32 11.12 -11.72
CA ILE A 92 -4.85 12.02 -10.70
C ILE A 92 -4.45 13.47 -10.99
N ARG A 93 -3.22 13.68 -11.46
CA ARG A 93 -2.74 15.01 -11.91
C ARG A 93 -3.56 15.53 -13.09
N ALA A 94 -3.86 14.68 -14.07
CA ALA A 94 -4.67 15.05 -15.24
C ALA A 94 -6.16 15.27 -14.90
N SER A 95 -6.70 14.49 -13.96
CA SER A 95 -8.12 14.47 -13.59
C SER A 95 -8.50 15.49 -12.50
N ARG A 96 -7.54 16.32 -12.05
CA ARG A 96 -7.68 17.28 -10.94
C ARG A 96 -8.20 16.64 -9.64
N GLY A 97 -7.77 15.40 -9.36
CA GLY A 97 -8.17 14.68 -8.14
C GLY A 97 -9.50 13.93 -8.24
N SER A 98 -10.03 13.71 -9.45
CA SER A 98 -11.19 12.83 -9.62
C SER A 98 -10.79 11.36 -9.37
N PRO A 99 -11.64 10.56 -8.72
CA PRO A 99 -11.35 9.14 -8.46
C PRO A 99 -11.06 8.39 -9.75
N MET A 100 -10.08 7.48 -9.70
CA MET A 100 -9.78 6.62 -10.82
C MET A 100 -10.85 5.53 -10.93
N PRO A 101 -11.40 5.23 -12.13
CA PRO A 101 -12.21 4.02 -12.31
C PRO A 101 -11.36 2.79 -11.99
N GLU A 102 -11.93 1.78 -11.34
CA GLU A 102 -11.23 0.55 -10.91
C GLU A 102 -10.40 -0.04 -12.07
N ILE A 103 -9.08 0.11 -11.99
CA ILE A 103 -8.18 -0.64 -12.86
C ILE A 103 -8.04 -2.03 -12.25
N ILE A 104 -8.64 -3.01 -12.91
CA ILE A 104 -8.41 -4.43 -12.63
C ILE A 104 -6.92 -4.70 -12.86
N PHE A 105 -6.20 -4.96 -11.77
CA PHE A 105 -4.82 -5.45 -11.83
C PHE A 105 -4.81 -6.78 -12.60
N LYS A 106 -4.31 -6.75 -13.84
CA LYS A 106 -4.06 -7.97 -14.60
C LYS A 106 -2.59 -8.35 -14.37
N MET A 107 -2.39 -9.36 -13.52
CA MET A 107 -1.05 -9.92 -13.24
C MET A 107 -0.41 -10.52 -14.49
#